data_AF-W4K2I7-F1
#
_entry.id   AF-W4K2I7-F1
#
_cell.length_a   1.000
_cell.length_b   1.000
_cell.length_c   1.000
_cell.angle_alpha   90.00
_cell.angle_beta   90.00
_cell.angle_gamma   90.00
#
_symmetry.space_group_name_H-M   'P 1'
#
loop_
_entity.id
_entity.type
_entity.pdbx_description
1 polymer ?
#
loop_
_entity_poly.entity_id
_entity_poly.type
_entity_poly.pdbx_seq_one_letter_code
_entity_poly.pdbx_strand_id
1 'polypeptide(L)' 'LDPICKPCLSGKMHAHLFSFTDFVTLKPLELIHFDLYSPLPVITYFRMHYWIIFIDEFTNL' A
#
# COMPACT_ATOMS: atom_id res chain seq x y z
N LEU A 1 6.38 25.76 -28.69
CA LEU A 1 6.16 24.51 -27.95
C LEU A 1 4.66 24.41 -27.73
N ASP A 2 3.99 23.43 -28.32
CA ASP A 2 2.55 23.27 -28.09
C ASP A 2 2.30 22.84 -26.63
N PRO A 3 1.38 23.52 -25.92
CA PRO A 3 1.08 23.17 -24.54
C PRO A 3 0.53 21.74 -24.47
N ILE A 4 1.03 20.96 -23.51
CA ILE A 4 0.56 19.59 -23.26
C ILE A 4 -0.93 19.62 -22.96
N CYS A 5 -1.70 18.79 -23.67
CA CYS A 5 -3.16 18.74 -23.53
C CYS A 5 -3.61 18.24 -22.14
N LYS A 6 -4.73 18.73 -21.59
CA LYS A 6 -5.24 18.26 -20.27
C LYS A 6 -5.38 16.73 -20.19
N PRO A 7 -5.94 16.03 -21.19
CA PRO A 7 -5.97 14.55 -21.19
C PRO A 7 -4.58 13.91 -21.18
N CYS A 8 -3.61 14.51 -21.87
CA CYS A 8 -2.23 14.05 -21.95
C CYS A 8 -1.51 14.16 -20.60
N LEU A 9 -1.85 15.19 -19.81
CA LEU A 9 -1.38 15.40 -18.44
C LEU A 9 -2.06 14.41 -17.48
N SER A 10 -3.39 14.26 -17.56
CA SER A 10 -4.16 13.33 -16.71
C SER A 10 -3.83 11.86 -16.96
N GLY A 11 -3.44 11.49 -18.19
CA GLY A 11 -3.01 10.13 -18.53
C GLY A 11 -1.62 9.76 -18.00
N LYS A 12 -0.84 10.72 -17.50
CA LYS A 12 0.45 10.47 -16.83
C LYS A 12 0.24 10.50 -15.32
N MET A 13 -0.13 9.35 -14.76
CA MET A 13 -0.33 9.20 -13.30
C MET A 13 0.89 9.60 -12.47
N HIS A 14 2.11 9.50 -13.04
CA HIS A 14 3.37 9.87 -12.39
C HIS A 14 3.73 11.36 -12.49
N ALA A 15 2.93 12.21 -13.14
CA ALA A 15 3.25 13.63 -13.32
C ALA A 15 3.15 14.44 -12.01
N HIS A 16 2.47 13.89 -11.00
CA HIS A 16 2.40 14.46 -9.66
C HIS A 16 3.12 13.51 -8.70
N LEU A 17 4.19 14.01 -8.07
CA LEU A 17 4.84 13.31 -6.97
C LEU A 17 3.83 13.17 -5.83
N PHE A 18 3.76 11.99 -5.22
CA PHE A 18 3.04 11.83 -3.96
C PHE A 18 3.74 12.69 -2.90
N SER A 19 2.96 13.41 -2.11
CA SER A 19 3.49 14.12 -0.95
C SER A 19 4.06 13.09 0.02
N PHE A 20 5.32 13.24 0.40
CA PHE A 20 5.89 12.47 1.50
C PHE A 20 5.23 12.90 2.81
N THR A 21 5.03 11.94 3.71
CA THR A 21 4.53 12.21 5.05
C THR A 21 5.70 12.26 6.02
N ASP A 22 5.77 13.28 6.88
CA ASP A 22 6.74 13.33 7.98
C ASP A 22 6.26 12.55 9.22
N PHE A 23 5.26 11.69 9.05
CA PHE A 23 4.68 10.91 10.13
C PHE A 23 5.65 9.82 10.58
N VAL A 24 5.87 9.72 11.88
CA VAL A 24 6.69 8.69 12.52
C VAL A 24 5.95 8.21 13.77
N THR A 25 5.85 6.89 13.93
CA THR A 25 5.27 6.29 15.14
C THR A 25 6.22 6.44 16.34
N LEU A 26 5.67 6.76 17.51
CA LEU A 26 6.42 6.98 18.76
C LEU A 26 6.27 5.83 19.75
N LYS A 27 5.30 4.93 19.54
CA LYS A 27 5.06 3.77 20.41
C LYS A 27 4.48 2.58 19.62
N PRO A 28 4.60 1.35 20.14
CA PRO A 28 3.99 0.18 19.52
C PRO A 28 2.48 0.33 19.34
N LEU A 29 1.96 -0.22 18.24
CA LEU A 29 0.55 -0.28 17.86
C LEU A 29 -0.09 1.08 17.54
N GLU A 30 0.71 2.11 17.28
CA GLU A 30 0.22 3.42 16.88
C GLU A 30 -0.26 3.44 15.41
N LEU A 31 0.42 2.69 14.54
CA LEU A 31 0.05 2.48 13.15
C LEU A 31 0.34 1.02 12.78
N ILE A 32 -0.70 0.32 12.30
CA ILE A 32 -0.59 -1.05 11.83
C ILE A 32 -0.95 -1.07 10.35
N HIS A 33 0.01 -1.46 9.52
CA HIS A 33 -0.20 -1.79 8.13
C HIS A 33 -0.75 -3.21 8.04
N PHE A 34 -1.85 -3.40 7.31
CA PHE A 34 -2.41 -4.72 7.08
C PHE A 34 -2.71 -4.91 5.61
N ASP A 35 -2.55 -6.15 5.14
CA ASP A 35 -2.88 -6.53 3.77
C ASP A 35 -3.49 -7.93 3.74
N LEU A 36 -4.48 -8.10 2.87
CA LEU A 36 -5.18 -9.36 2.65
C LEU A 36 -4.65 -10.00 1.38
N TYR A 37 -3.98 -11.12 1.53
CA TYR A 37 -3.60 -11.93 0.39
C TYR A 37 -4.80 -12.75 -0.11
N SER A 38 -5.14 -12.56 -1.39
CA SER A 38 -6.39 -13.03 -2.00
C SER A 38 -6.16 -13.77 -3.31
N PRO A 39 -7.10 -14.66 -3.65
CA PRO A 39 -7.19 -15.99 -3.08
C PRO A 39 -5.93 -16.82 -3.41
N LEU A 40 -5.51 -17.65 -2.48
CA LEU A 40 -4.34 -18.50 -2.66
C LEU A 40 -4.53 -19.43 -3.88
N PRO A 41 -3.50 -19.58 -4.73
CA PRO A 41 -3.55 -20.48 -5.87
C PRO A 41 -3.69 -21.95 -5.43
N VAL A 42 -3.31 -22.25 -4.18
CA VAL A 42 -3.47 -23.57 -3.55
C VAL A 42 -3.99 -23.35 -2.13
N ILE A 43 -5.02 -24.11 -1.74
CA ILE A 43 -5.55 -24.08 -0.37
C ILE A 43 -4.47 -24.44 0.65
N THR A 44 -4.46 -23.75 1.79
CA THR A 44 -3.53 -24.11 2.86
C THR A 44 -3.88 -25.48 3.45
N TYR A 45 -2.97 -26.05 4.24
CA TYR A 45 -3.21 -27.28 5.00
C TYR A 45 -4.51 -27.23 5.82
N PHE A 46 -4.83 -26.06 6.38
CA PHE A 46 -6.04 -25.82 7.16
C PHE A 46 -7.26 -25.41 6.32
N ARG A 47 -7.21 -25.61 4.99
CA ARG A 47 -8.29 -25.26 4.04
C ARG A 47 -8.65 -23.77 4.01
N MET A 48 -7.66 -22.91 4.26
CA MET A 48 -7.83 -21.46 4.12
C MET A 48 -7.51 -21.02 2.68
N HIS A 49 -8.26 -20.04 2.19
CA HIS A 49 -8.06 -19.43 0.86
C HIS A 49 -7.39 -18.06 0.93
N TYR A 50 -7.24 -17.52 2.13
CA TYR A 50 -6.76 -16.17 2.38
C TYR A 50 -5.83 -16.19 3.59
N TRP A 51 -4.87 -15.28 3.61
CA TRP A 51 -4.12 -14.93 4.81
C TRP A 51 -3.99 -13.41 4.88
N ILE A 52 -3.95 -12.89 6.10
CA ILE A 52 -3.81 -11.47 6.38
C ILE A 52 -2.51 -11.26 7.14
N ILE A 53 -1.78 -10.20 6.79
CA ILE A 53 -0.63 -9.72 7.54
C ILE A 53 -1.01 -8.50 8.35
N PHE A 54 -0.37 -8.36 9.49
CA PHE A 54 -0.34 -7.16 10.29
C PHE A 54 1.12 -6.84 10.54
N ILE A 55 1.52 -5.62 10.24
CA ILE A 55 2.86 -5.09 10.46
C ILE A 55 2.69 -3.80 11.26
N ASP A 56 3.21 -3.78 12.47
CA ASP A 56 3.31 -2.58 13.28
C ASP A 56 4.48 -1.71 12.78
N GLU A 57 4.18 -0.48 12.36
CA GLU A 57 5.17 0.45 11.81
C GLU A 57 6.28 0.77 12.82
N PHE A 58 5.94 0.80 14.12
CA PHE A 58 6.91 1.13 15.17
C PHE A 58 7.96 0.03 15.37
N THR A 59 7.54 -1.24 15.36
CA THR A 59 8.44 -2.38 15.56
C THR A 59 8.95 -2.99 14.25
N ASN A 60 8.36 -2.65 13.10
CA ASN A 60 8.53 -3.35 11.82
C ASN A 60 8.27 -4.86 11.93
N LEU A 61 7.30 -5.27 12.77
CA LEU A 61 6.93 -6.66 13.05
C LEU A 61 5.44 -6.93 12.81
#